data_AF-A0AAJ2NTS3-F1
#
_entry.id   AF-A0AAJ2NTS3-F1
#
_cell.length_a   1.000
_cell.length_b   1.000
_cell.length_c   1.000
_cell.angle_alpha   90.00
_cell.angle_beta   90.00
_cell.angle_gamma   90.00
#
_symmetry.space_group_name_H-M   'P 1'
#
loop_
_entity.id
_entity.type
_entity.pdbx_description
1 polymer ?
#
loop_
_entity_poly.entity_id
_entity_poly.type
_entity_poly.pdbx_seq_one_letter_code
_entity_poly.pdbx_strand_id
1 'polypeptide(L)'
;TEIEGHPDNVGASIYGGLVVGSYQPNEVEMLSFTDLPIEVAVAIPNETLLTKDSRDVLPDTFSRSEAIQASSTANLLVAALLGNN
;
A
#
# COMPACT_ATOMS: atom_id res chain seq x y z
N THR A 1 5.80 9.71 -9.36
CA THR A 1 6.50 8.41 -9.29
C THR A 1 7.89 8.44 -9.90
N GLU A 2 8.28 9.46 -10.69
CA GLU A 2 9.61 9.51 -11.34
C GLU A 2 10.81 9.37 -10.38
N ILE A 3 10.63 9.70 -9.10
CA ILE A 3 11.69 9.64 -8.08
C ILE A 3 11.62 8.35 -7.24
N GLU A 4 10.43 7.89 -6.83
CA GLU A 4 10.25 6.74 -5.92
C GLU A 4 9.90 5.41 -6.63
N GLY A 5 9.42 5.47 -7.87
CA GLY A 5 8.96 4.30 -8.64
C GLY A 5 7.58 3.76 -8.25
N HIS A 6 7.03 4.16 -7.09
CA HIS A 6 5.69 3.80 -6.63
C HIS A 6 4.92 5.04 -6.12
N PRO A 7 3.57 5.05 -6.20
CA PRO A 7 2.77 6.24 -5.86
C PRO A 7 2.19 6.23 -4.44
N ASP A 8 2.23 5.13 -3.71
CA ASP A 8 1.58 4.93 -2.41
C ASP A 8 2.09 5.87 -1.31
N ASN A 9 3.41 5.96 -1.09
CA ASN A 9 3.98 6.86 -0.07
C ASN A 9 3.84 8.34 -0.44
N VAL A 10 4.21 8.71 -1.66
CA VAL A 10 4.09 10.10 -2.15
C VAL A 10 2.63 10.54 -2.17
N GLY A 11 1.72 9.69 -2.62
CA GLY A 11 0.28 9.95 -2.62
C GLY A 11 -0.26 10.21 -1.22
N ALA A 12 0.04 9.32 -0.26
CA ALA A 12 -0.36 9.50 1.13
C ALA A 12 0.21 10.77 1.75
N SER A 13 1.47 11.12 1.43
CA SER A 13 2.13 12.31 1.96
C SER A 13 1.56 13.62 1.41
N ILE A 14 1.09 13.62 0.15
CA ILE A 14 0.54 14.82 -0.52
C ILE A 14 -0.94 14.99 -0.21
N TYR A 15 -1.74 13.92 -0.32
CA TYR A 15 -3.19 13.99 -0.21
C TYR A 15 -3.71 13.72 1.20
N GLY A 16 -2.92 13.08 2.05
CA GLY A 16 -3.32 12.67 3.39
C GLY A 16 -4.33 11.51 3.41
N GLY A 17 -4.60 11.00 4.61
CA GLY A 17 -5.55 9.91 4.84
C GLY A 17 -5.10 8.54 4.31
N LEU A 18 -6.07 7.66 4.07
CA LEU A 18 -5.85 6.41 3.35
C LEU A 18 -5.88 6.68 1.85
N VAL A 19 -4.84 6.21 1.16
CA VAL A 19 -4.73 6.32 -0.29
C VAL A 19 -4.89 4.94 -0.92
N VAL A 20 -5.81 4.83 -1.89
CA VAL A 20 -6.01 3.63 -2.71
C VAL A 20 -5.74 4.02 -4.14
N GLY A 21 -4.82 3.33 -4.80
CA GLY A 21 -4.45 3.67 -6.17
C GLY A 21 -4.00 2.46 -6.97
N SER A 22 -4.10 2.61 -8.29
CA SER A 22 -3.58 1.67 -9.26
C SER A 22 -2.46 2.36 -10.04
N TYR A 23 -1.36 1.63 -10.22
CA TYR A 23 -0.24 2.07 -11.03
C TYR A 23 -0.03 1.13 -12.19
N GLN A 24 -0.15 1.68 -13.39
CA GLN A 24 0.21 1.02 -14.64
C GLN A 24 1.29 1.84 -15.34
N PRO A 25 2.01 1.29 -16.33
CA PRO A 25 2.99 2.05 -17.08
C PRO A 25 2.38 3.36 -17.61
N ASN A 26 2.86 4.49 -17.08
CA ASN A 26 2.43 5.87 -17.40
C ASN A 26 1.02 6.29 -16.92
N GLU A 27 0.29 5.46 -16.17
CA GLU A 27 -1.02 5.81 -15.62
C GLU A 27 -1.05 5.59 -14.11
N VAL A 28 -1.48 6.62 -13.39
CA VAL A 28 -1.73 6.58 -11.95
C VAL A 28 -3.15 7.04 -11.73
N GLU A 29 -3.99 6.14 -11.21
CA GLU A 29 -5.30 6.50 -10.66
C GLU A 29 -5.25 6.38 -9.14
N MET A 30 -5.84 7.34 -8.44
CA MET A 30 -5.74 7.42 -6.99
C MET A 30 -6.98 8.06 -6.37
N LEU A 31 -7.41 7.49 -5.25
CA LEU A 31 -8.42 8.00 -4.35
C LEU A 31 -7.80 8.22 -2.97
N SER A 32 -8.22 9.28 -2.28
CA SER A 32 -7.84 9.57 -0.90
C SER A 32 -9.09 9.68 -0.02
N PHE A 33 -9.01 9.09 1.17
CA PHE A 33 -10.06 9.08 2.18
C PHE A 33 -9.48 9.57 3.51
N THR A 34 -9.90 10.76 3.95
CA THR A 34 -9.31 11.45 5.11
C THR A 34 -10.11 11.30 6.40
N ASP A 35 -11.40 10.96 6.30
CA ASP A 35 -12.30 10.80 7.44
C ASP A 35 -12.49 9.31 7.76
N LEU A 36 -11.48 8.74 8.41
CA LEU A 36 -11.48 7.33 8.84
C LEU A 36 -11.49 7.26 10.37
N PRO A 37 -12.40 6.50 11.00
CA PRO A 37 -12.46 6.37 12.45
C PRO A 37 -11.43 5.36 12.97
N ILE A 38 -10.17 5.51 12.56
CA ILE A 38 -9.06 4.62 12.93
C ILE A 38 -7.92 5.41 13.57
N GLU A 39 -7.24 4.79 14.54
CA GLU A 39 -5.99 5.30 15.11
C GLU A 39 -4.85 4.36 14.75
N VAL A 40 -3.67 4.91 14.46
CA VAL A 40 -2.48 4.14 14.05
C VAL A 40 -1.40 4.28 15.11
N ALA A 41 -0.95 3.15 15.66
CA ALA A 41 0.21 3.09 16.54
C ALA A 41 1.42 2.54 15.76
N VAL A 42 2.56 3.24 15.82
CA VAL A 42 3.80 2.86 15.11
C VAL A 42 4.90 2.56 16.12
N ALA A 43 5.46 1.36 16.05
CA ALA A 43 6.65 0.97 16.81
C ALA A 43 7.89 1.08 15.91
N ILE A 44 8.82 1.97 16.25
CA ILE A 44 10.02 2.23 15.44
C ILE A 44 11.24 1.63 16.15
N PRO A 45 11.85 0.55 15.62
CA PRO A 45 13.08 -0.02 16.18
C PRO A 45 14.29 0.86 15.85
N ASN A 46 15.39 0.69 16.61
CA ASN A 46 16.65 1.41 16.37
C ASN A 46 17.50 0.82 15.23
N GLU A 47 17.12 -0.35 14.70
CA GLU A 47 17.80 -1.01 13.59
C GLU A 47 17.24 -0.51 12.26
N THR A 48 18.12 -0.17 11.31
CA THR A 48 17.72 0.24 9.96
C THR A 48 17.80 -0.94 9.02
N LEU A 49 16.67 -1.27 8.38
CA LEU A 49 16.63 -2.30 7.35
C LEU A 49 16.66 -1.62 5.98
N LEU A 50 17.67 -1.93 5.16
CA LEU A 50 17.82 -1.30 3.85
C LEU A 50 16.67 -1.73 2.93
N THR A 51 15.99 -0.75 2.32
CA THR A 51 14.83 -0.98 1.43
C THR A 51 15.17 -1.88 0.24
N LYS A 52 16.44 -1.87 -0.20
CA LYS A 52 16.95 -2.74 -1.25
C LYS A 52 16.93 -4.21 -0.79
N ASP A 53 17.50 -4.49 0.38
CA ASP A 53 17.59 -5.83 0.92
C ASP A 53 16.20 -6.43 1.20
N SER A 54 15.21 -5.60 1.56
CA SER A 54 13.81 -6.04 1.71
C SER A 54 13.13 -6.41 0.40
N ARG A 55 13.51 -5.77 -0.71
CA ARG A 55 12.91 -6.04 -2.03
C ARG A 55 13.56 -7.23 -2.70
N ASP A 56 14.87 -7.40 -2.52
CA ASP A 56 15.65 -8.49 -3.11
C ASP A 56 15.27 -9.87 -2.55
N VAL A 57 14.54 -9.94 -1.42
CA VAL A 57 14.02 -11.22 -0.87
C VAL A 57 12.65 -11.62 -1.41
N LEU A 58 11.97 -10.76 -2.18
CA LEU A 58 10.68 -11.08 -2.78
C LEU A 58 10.85 -12.05 -3.95
N PRO A 59 9.94 -13.02 -4.13
CA PRO A 59 10.01 -13.93 -5.26
C PRO A 59 9.64 -13.22 -6.57
N ASP A 60 10.26 -13.65 -7.67
CA ASP A 60 9.94 -13.13 -9.01
C ASP A 60 8.51 -13.48 -9.47
N THR A 61 7.93 -14.53 -8.89
CA THR A 61 6.60 -15.02 -9.26
C THR A 61 5.81 -15.49 -8.05
N PHE A 62 4.50 -15.25 -8.08
CA PHE A 62 3.55 -15.84 -7.15
C PHE A 62 2.69 -16.89 -7.86
N SER A 63 2.27 -17.92 -7.14
CA SER A 63 1.26 -18.84 -7.67
C SER A 63 -0.07 -18.10 -7.86
N ARG A 64 -0.91 -18.63 -8.77
CA ARG A 64 -2.27 -18.09 -8.98
C ARG A 64 -3.09 -18.06 -7.67
N SER A 65 -2.90 -19.04 -6.80
CA SER A 65 -3.61 -19.11 -5.52
C SER A 65 -3.21 -17.97 -4.58
N GLU A 66 -1.90 -17.70 -4.47
CA GLU A 66 -1.38 -16.61 -3.64
C GLU A 66 -1.84 -15.25 -4.18
N ALA A 67 -1.77 -15.04 -5.49
CA ALA A 67 -2.21 -13.79 -6.11
C ALA A 67 -3.70 -13.52 -5.87
N ILE A 68 -4.55 -14.55 -5.99
CA ILE A 68 -6.00 -14.44 -5.72
C ILE A 68 -6.23 -14.10 -4.24
N GLN A 69 -5.51 -14.76 -3.33
CA GLN A 69 -5.67 -14.53 -1.90
C GLN A 69 -5.22 -13.14 -1.49
N ALA A 70 -4.06 -12.68 -1.96
CA ALA A 70 -3.57 -11.32 -1.70
C ALA A 70 -4.57 -10.27 -2.22
N SER A 71 -5.07 -10.45 -3.43
CA SER A 71 -6.06 -9.55 -4.03
C SER A 71 -7.37 -9.52 -3.24
N SER A 72 -7.91 -10.68 -2.84
CA SER A 72 -9.18 -10.72 -2.10
C SER A 72 -9.04 -10.15 -0.69
N THR A 73 -7.91 -10.38 -0.02
CA THR A 73 -7.60 -9.77 1.28
C THR A 73 -7.48 -8.26 1.18
N ALA A 74 -6.80 -7.73 0.16
CA ALA A 74 -6.69 -6.29 -0.07
C ALA A 74 -8.06 -5.64 -0.29
N ASN A 75 -8.93 -6.26 -1.10
CA ASN A 75 -10.29 -5.79 -1.34
C ASN A 75 -11.10 -5.74 -0.03
N LEU A 76 -11.00 -6.79 0.79
CA LEU A 76 -11.70 -6.86 2.07
C LEU A 76 -11.18 -5.80 3.06
N LEU A 77 -9.86 -5.57 3.11
CA LEU A 77 -9.26 -4.54 3.96
C LEU A 77 -9.78 -3.15 3.60
N VAL A 78 -9.78 -2.78 2.32
CA VAL A 78 -10.30 -1.48 1.86
C VAL A 78 -11.79 -1.34 2.22
N ALA A 79 -12.58 -2.39 1.98
CA ALA A 79 -14.00 -2.39 2.33
C ALA A 79 -14.24 -2.26 3.85
N ALA A 80 -13.42 -2.90 4.68
CA ALA A 80 -13.54 -2.83 6.13
C ALA A 80 -13.18 -1.43 6.68
N LEU A 81 -12.09 -0.84 6.17
CA LEU A 81 -11.65 0.50 6.56
C LEU A 81 -12.69 1.58 6.19
N LEU A 82 -13.35 1.44 5.05
CA LEU A 82 -14.35 2.40 4.56
C LEU A 82 -15.78 2.11 5.03
N GLY A 83 -16.06 0.86 5.40
CA GLY A 83 -17.41 0.39 5.72
C GLY A 83 -17.83 0.56 7.18
N ASN A 84 -16.94 1.03 8.06
CA ASN A 84 -17.16 1.14 9.52
C ASN A 84 -17.68 -0.17 10.14
N ASN A 85 -17.11 -1.31 9.75
CA ASN A 85 -17.49 -2.63 10.26
C ASN A 85 -16.89 -2.90 11.65
#